data_AF-A0A966QN09-F1
#
_entry.id   AF-A0A966QN09-F1
#
_cell.length_a   1.000
_cell.length_b   1.000
_cell.length_c   1.000
_cell.angle_alpha   90.00
_cell.angle_beta   90.00
_cell.angle_gamma   90.00
#
_symmetry.space_group_name_H-M   'P 1'
#
loop_
_entity.id
_entity.type
_entity.pdbx_description
1 polymer ?
#
loop_
_entity_poly.entity_id
_entity_poly.type
_entity_poly.pdbx_seq_one_letter_code
_entity_poly.pdbx_strand_id
1 'polypeptide(L)' 'SWYEFAREVVAMCGGDPEMVKPIATSQLNPPRPAKRPANSVLDNAAMRSAGFPMLDDFRVPLARLVRRLRG' A
#
# COMPACT_ATOMS: atom_id res chain seq x y z
N SER A 1 -1.39 -2.90 -5.37
CA SER A 1 0.00 -3.34 -5.56
C SER A 1 0.97 -2.35 -4.91
N TRP A 2 2.27 -2.66 -4.79
CA TRP A 2 3.27 -1.69 -4.29
C TRP A 2 3.36 -0.44 -5.16
N TYR A 3 3.19 -0.59 -6.47
CA TYR A 3 3.13 0.50 -7.43
C TYR A 3 1.99 1.48 -7.12
N GLU A 4 0.77 0.97 -6.97
CA GLU A 4 -0.40 1.79 -6.65
C GLU A 4 -0.28 2.44 -5.27
N PHE A 5 0.24 1.71 -4.27
CA PHE A 5 0.46 2.27 -2.94
C PHE A 5 1.43 3.46 -2.97
N ALA A 6 2.53 3.37 -3.74
CA ALA A 6 3.45 4.48 -3.91
C ALA A 6 2.81 5.69 -4.61
N ARG A 7 1.95 5.47 -5.61
CA ARG A 7 1.16 6.55 -6.25
C ARG A 7 0.26 7.29 -5.27
N GLU A 8 -0.44 6.55 -4.41
CA GLU A 8 -1.30 7.13 -3.37
C GLU A 8 -0.50 7.97 -2.37
N VAL A 9 0.69 7.51 -1.96
CA VAL A 9 1.60 8.29 -1.10
C VAL A 9 2.01 9.60 -1.78
N VAL A 10 2.43 9.55 -3.05
CA VAL A 10 2.81 10.76 -3.82
C VAL A 10 1.63 11.72 -3.94
N ALA A 11 0.44 11.22 -4.27
CA ALA A 11 -0.79 12.00 -4.36
C ALA A 11 -1.11 12.73 -3.05
N MET A 12 -1.07 12.01 -1.92
CA MET A 12 -1.35 12.59 -0.59
C MET A 12 -0.27 13.58 -0.13
N CYS A 13 0.95 13.42 -0.63
CA CYS A 13 2.01 14.41 -0.48
C CYS A 13 1.85 15.63 -1.41
N GLY A 14 0.85 15.66 -2.29
CA GLY A 14 0.61 16.75 -3.25
C GLY A 14 1.52 16.72 -4.48
N GLY A 15 2.19 15.59 -4.72
CA GLY A 15 2.97 15.38 -5.95
C GLY A 15 2.12 14.76 -7.06
N ASP A 16 2.69 14.72 -8.27
CA ASP A 16 2.08 14.08 -9.44
C ASP A 16 2.24 12.55 -9.37
N PRO A 17 1.14 11.77 -9.23
CA PRO A 17 1.23 10.30 -9.15
C PRO A 17 1.77 9.65 -10.42
N GLU A 18 1.70 10.33 -11.57
CA GLU A 18 2.21 9.79 -12.84
C GLU A 18 3.74 9.70 -12.89
N MET A 19 4.44 10.34 -11.94
CA MET A 19 5.89 10.19 -11.79
C MET A 19 6.30 8.78 -11.37
N VAL A 20 5.40 8.03 -10.73
CA VAL A 20 5.65 6.64 -10.33
C VAL A 20 5.42 5.76 -11.55
N LYS A 21 6.42 4.95 -11.92
CA LYS A 21 6.32 3.97 -13.02
C LYS A 21 6.37 2.54 -12.49
N PRO A 22 5.53 1.62 -13.02
CA PRO A 22 5.53 0.24 -12.58
C PRO A 22 6.73 -0.51 -13.13
N ILE A 23 7.21 -1.48 -12.35
CA ILE A 23 8.15 -2.51 -12.80
C ILE A 23 7.66 -3.88 -12.32
N ALA A 24 8.03 -4.93 -13.05
CA ALA A 24 7.87 -6.31 -12.62
C ALA A 24 8.94 -6.70 -11.60
N THR A 25 8.63 -7.65 -10.72
CA THR A 25 9.60 -8.20 -9.75
C THR A 25 10.87 -8.73 -10.43
N SER A 26 10.75 -9.30 -11.63
CA SER A 26 11.87 -9.81 -12.43
C SER A 26 12.83 -8.72 -12.94
N GLN A 27 12.40 -7.45 -12.95
CA GLN A 27 13.22 -6.31 -13.38
C GLN A 27 14.04 -5.71 -12.22
N LEU A 28 13.86 -6.20 -10.98
CA LEU A 28 14.68 -5.77 -9.84
C LEU A 28 16.13 -6.22 -10.03
N ASN A 29 17.07 -5.27 -9.97
CA ASN A 29 18.51 -5.52 -10.09
C ASN A 29 19.26 -4.85 -8.92
N PRO A 30 19.94 -5.62 -8.05
CA PRO A 30 19.99 -7.09 -8.04
C PRO A 30 18.63 -7.72 -7.67
N PRO A 31 18.38 -8.98 -8.05
CA PRO A 31 17.17 -9.69 -7.63
C PRO A 31 17.13 -9.80 -6.09
N ARG A 32 15.92 -9.76 -5.52
CA ARG A 32 15.72 -9.91 -4.07
C ARG A 32 16.04 -11.35 -3.67
N PRO A 33 16.89 -11.60 -2.64
CA PRO A 33 17.19 -12.96 -2.19
C PRO A 33 15.96 -13.72 -1.68
N ALA A 34 15.06 -13.03 -0.97
CA ALA A 34 13.83 -13.62 -0.46
C ALA A 34 12.71 -13.53 -1.49
N LYS A 35 12.10 -14.69 -1.79
CA LYS A 35 10.90 -14.77 -2.64
C LYS A 35 9.73 -14.07 -1.95
N ARG A 36 8.98 -13.28 -2.71
CA ARG A 36 7.73 -12.63 -2.25
C ARG A 36 6.53 -13.21 -2.99
N PRO A 37 5.39 -13.38 -2.32
CA PRO A 37 4.17 -13.76 -3.01
C PRO A 37 3.71 -12.64 -3.95
N ALA A 38 3.08 -13.01 -5.06
CA ALA A 38 2.49 -12.04 -5.98
C ALA A 38 1.26 -11.32 -5.38
N ASN A 39 0.56 -11.99 -4.45
CA ASN A 39 -0.58 -11.45 -3.73
C ASN A 39 -0.45 -11.80 -2.24
N SER A 40 -0.56 -10.79 -1.38
CA SER A 40 -0.54 -10.91 0.08
C SER A 40 -1.71 -10.16 0.73
N VAL A 41 -2.82 -9.99 0.01
CA VAL A 41 -4.08 -9.50 0.57
C VAL A 41 -4.65 -10.56 1.49
N LEU A 42 -5.05 -10.15 2.69
CA LEU A 42 -5.65 -11.02 3.70
C LEU A 42 -7.14 -10.70 3.82
N ASP A 43 -7.96 -11.74 3.96
CA ASP A 43 -9.36 -11.58 4.33
C ASP A 43 -9.51 -11.53 5.85
N ASN A 44 -10.19 -10.50 6.35
CA ASN A 44 -10.47 -10.31 7.77
C ASN A 44 -11.68 -11.15 8.23
N ALA A 45 -11.78 -12.40 7.77
CA ALA A 45 -12.91 -13.29 8.05
C ALA A 45 -13.12 -13.49 9.56
N ALA A 46 -12.05 -13.70 10.32
CA ALA A 46 -12.13 -13.89 11.77
C ALA A 46 -12.68 -12.64 12.49
N MET A 47 -12.33 -11.42 12.03
CA MET A 47 -12.88 -10.19 12.60
C MET A 47 -14.37 -10.08 12.35
N ARG A 48 -14.82 -10.38 11.11
CA ARG A 48 -16.24 -10.40 10.76
C ARG A 48 -17.01 -11.40 11.61
N SER A 49 -16.51 -12.63 11.72
CA SER A 49 -17.16 -13.70 12.49
C SER A 49 -17.25 -13.39 13.98
N ALA A 50 -16.28 -12.65 14.53
CA ALA A 50 -16.26 -12.23 15.93
C ALA A 50 -17.05 -10.92 16.19
N GLY A 51 -17.67 -10.32 15.17
CA GLY A 51 -18.46 -9.10 15.31
C GLY A 51 -17.65 -7.82 15.55
N PHE A 52 -16.34 -7.83 15.26
CA PHE A 52 -15.52 -6.63 15.35
C PHE A 52 -15.83 -5.67 14.18
N PRO A 53 -15.76 -4.34 14.40
CA PRO A 53 -15.77 -3.38 13.31
C PRO A 53 -14.67 -3.69 12.29
N MET A 54 -15.00 -3.55 11.01
CA MET A 54 -14.03 -3.74 9.94
C MET A 54 -13.01 -2.60 9.92
N LEU A 55 -11.77 -2.93 9.56
CA LEU A 55 -10.72 -1.94 9.35
C LEU A 55 -11.08 -1.02 8.19
N ASP A 56 -10.64 0.23 8.27
CA ASP A 56 -10.79 1.22 7.20
C ASP A 56 -10.11 0.76 5.90
N ASP A 57 -10.55 1.32 4.76
CA ASP A 57 -9.72 1.34 3.56
C ASP A 57 -8.38 1.99 3.88
N PHE A 58 -7.28 1.41 3.39
CA PHE A 58 -5.92 1.85 3.75
C PHE A 58 -5.65 3.33 3.45
N ARG A 59 -6.40 3.96 2.54
CA ARG A 59 -6.26 5.40 2.22
C ARG A 59 -6.61 6.28 3.40
N VAL A 60 -7.53 5.87 4.27
CA VAL A 60 -7.93 6.64 5.46
C VAL A 60 -6.78 6.77 6.47
N PRO A 61 -6.17 5.68 6.98
CA PRO A 61 -5.02 5.79 7.87
C PRO A 61 -3.79 6.35 7.17
N LEU A 62 -3.62 6.13 5.86
CA LEU A 62 -2.53 6.74 5.09
C LEU A 62 -2.64 8.27 5.10
N ALA A 63 -3.80 8.83 4.75
CA ALA A 63 -4.02 10.28 4.74
C ALA A 63 -3.85 10.89 6.14
N ARG A 64 -4.33 10.20 7.17
CA ARG A 64 -4.13 10.59 8.58
C ARG A 64 -2.63 10.65 8.94
N LEU A 65 -1.86 9.65 8.52
CA LEU A 65 -0.41 9.61 8.79
C LEU A 65 0.33 10.70 8.02
N VAL A 66 0.07 10.85 6.72
CA VAL A 66 0.73 11.87 5.89
C VAL A 66 0.47 13.26 6.44
N ARG A 67 -0.77 13.57 6.85
CA ARG A 67 -1.09 14.84 7.52
C ARG A 67 -0.23 15.04 8.76
N ARG A 68 -0.23 14.06 9.68
CA ARG A 68 0.58 14.11 10.91
C ARG A 68 2.08 14.33 10.65
N LEU A 69 2.64 13.78 9.57
CA LEU A 69 4.06 13.94 9.23
C LEU A 69 4.37 15.32 8.63
N ARG A 70 3.36 16.07 8.18
CA ARG A 70 3.52 17.36 7.49
C ARG A 70 3.16 18.58 8.34
N GLY A 71 2.57 18.39 9.52
CA GLY A 71 2.10 19.47 10.42
C GLY A 71 0.60 19.67 10.34
#